data_AF-A0A2M7PII1-F1
#
_entry.id   AF-A0A2M7PII1-F1
#
_cell.length_a   1.000
_cell.length_b   1.000
_cell.length_c   1.000
_cell.angle_alpha   90.00
_cell.angle_beta   90.00
_cell.angle_gamma   90.00
#
_symmetry.space_group_name_H-M   'P 1'
#
loop_
_entity.id
_entity.type
_entity.pdbx_description
1 polymer ?
#
loop_
_entity_poly.entity_id
_entity_poly.type
_entity_poly.pdbx_seq_one_letter_code
_entity_poly.pdbx_strand_id
1 'polypeptide(L)'
;LYPLMLPSAWLLSKHATLDYTTSMSIFHNIAAAVLTGSVFGDHCSPISDTTILSSLASSCPHIEHVRTQLPYAMTVGFVAMVIGTLPSSFGINPVFLFIIGILLLYLIIQKFGKPSRILT
;
A
#
# COMPACT_ATOMS: atom_id res chain seq x y z
N LEU A 1 3.76 4.66 13.77
CA LEU A 1 4.61 5.49 12.88
C LEU A 1 4.05 6.90 12.66
N TYR A 2 2.74 7.06 12.45
CA TYR A 2 2.10 8.36 12.24
C TYR A 2 2.52 9.48 13.23
N PRO A 3 2.41 9.30 14.57
CA PRO A 3 2.77 10.36 15.53
C PRO A 3 4.27 10.68 15.57
N LEU A 4 5.12 9.82 15.00
CA LEU A 4 6.57 10.02 14.97
C LEU A 4 7.00 10.67 13.65
N MET A 5 6.55 10.12 12.52
CA MET A 5 7.00 10.55 11.19
C MET A 5 6.54 11.95 10.80
N LEU A 6 5.33 12.37 11.19
CA LEU A 6 4.77 13.66 10.79
C LEU A 6 5.48 14.85 11.47
N PRO A 7 5.66 14.85 12.81
CA PRO A 7 6.48 15.87 13.46
C PRO A 7 7.93 15.87 12.96
N SER A 8 8.53 14.69 12.77
CA SER A 8 9.90 14.57 12.25
C SER A 8 10.03 15.15 10.84
N ALA A 9 9.08 14.88 9.95
CA ALA A 9 9.05 15.44 8.60
C ALA A 9 9.00 16.97 8.61
N TRP A 10 8.14 17.53 9.45
CA TRP A 10 8.00 18.98 9.61
C TRP A 10 9.29 19.60 10.15
N LEU A 11 9.84 19.06 11.24
CA LEU A 11 11.07 19.55 11.87
C LEU A 11 12.26 19.48 10.91
N LEU A 12 12.41 18.37 10.19
CA LEU A 12 13.49 18.19 9.22
C LEU A 12 13.39 19.19 8.07
N SER A 13 12.17 19.44 7.57
CA SER A 13 11.92 20.42 6.50
C SER A 13 12.28 21.84 6.95
N LYS A 14 11.98 22.19 8.21
CA LYS A 14 12.37 23.49 8.79
C LYS A 14 13.87 23.61 9.02
N HIS A 15 14.53 22.54 9.49
CA HIS A 15 15.98 22.52 9.64
C HIS A 15 16.70 22.64 8.28
N ALA A 16 16.15 22.04 7.23
CA ALA A 16 16.63 22.17 5.86
C ALA A 16 16.30 23.52 5.21
N THR A 17 15.63 24.44 5.93
CA THR A 17 15.23 25.78 5.45
C THR A 17 14.39 25.72 4.16
N LEU A 18 13.56 24.67 4.01
CA LEU A 18 12.67 24.53 2.87
C LEU A 18 11.55 25.58 2.94
N ASP A 19 11.07 26.00 1.77
CA ASP A 19 9.90 26.87 1.67
C ASP A 19 8.65 26.18 2.27
N TYR A 20 7.63 26.97 2.59
CA TYR A 20 6.39 26.43 3.18
C TYR A 20 5.69 25.45 2.23
N THR A 21 5.66 25.77 0.94
CA THR A 21 5.02 24.99 -0.12
C THR A 21 5.64 23.61 -0.28
N THR A 22 6.96 23.49 -0.38
CA THR A 22 7.65 22.20 -0.48
C THR A 22 7.56 21.42 0.84
N SER A 23 7.69 22.11 1.97
CA SER A 23 7.51 21.48 3.30
C SER A 23 6.14 20.81 3.42
N MET A 24 5.08 21.48 2.97
CA MET A 24 3.72 20.95 3.02
C MET A 24 3.50 19.77 2.07
N SER A 25 4.06 19.84 0.86
CA SER A 25 4.03 18.72 -0.10
C SER A 25 4.74 17.48 0.46
N ILE A 26 5.90 17.64 1.09
CA ILE A 26 6.62 16.53 1.75
C ILE A 26 5.78 15.96 2.90
N PHE A 27 5.20 16.83 3.73
CA PHE A 27 4.36 16.42 4.85
C PHE A 27 3.16 15.57 4.41
N HIS A 28 2.42 16.01 3.38
CA HIS A 28 1.29 15.26 2.84
C HIS A 28 1.72 13.91 2.23
N ASN A 29 2.84 13.87 1.50
CA ASN A 29 3.36 12.63 0.94
C ASN A 29 3.75 11.62 2.03
N ILE A 30 4.37 12.08 3.12
CA ILE A 30 4.71 11.22 4.25
C ILE A 30 3.44 10.73 4.96
N ALA A 31 2.44 11.60 5.15
CA ALA A 31 1.14 11.19 5.70
C ALA A 31 0.51 10.07 4.86
N ALA A 32 0.44 10.27 3.54
CA ALA A 32 -0.11 9.29 2.61
C ALA A 32 0.67 7.96 2.65
N ALA A 33 2.01 8.02 2.60
CA ALA A 33 2.85 6.83 2.64
C ALA A 33 2.69 6.02 3.94
N VAL A 34 2.61 6.69 5.09
CA VAL A 34 2.39 6.03 6.39
C VAL A 34 1.00 5.37 6.45
N LEU A 35 -0.04 6.06 5.97
CA LEU A 35 -1.39 5.51 5.93
C LEU A 35 -1.48 4.30 4.99
N THR A 36 -0.98 4.41 3.76
CA THR A 36 -0.97 3.28 2.81
C THR A 36 -0.15 2.10 3.33
N GLY A 37 1.02 2.35 3.92
CA GLY A 37 1.85 1.32 4.54
C GLY A 37 1.16 0.63 5.73
N SER A 38 0.39 1.38 6.52
CA SER A 38 -0.37 0.81 7.63
C SER A 38 -1.49 -0.12 7.16
N VAL A 39 -2.22 0.26 6.10
CA VAL A 39 -3.28 -0.57 5.49
C VAL A 39 -2.68 -1.83 4.87
N PHE A 40 -1.55 -1.70 4.17
CA PHE A 40 -0.83 -2.86 3.63
C PHE A 40 -0.42 -3.83 4.75
N GLY A 41 0.19 -3.32 5.83
CA GLY A 41 0.60 -4.14 6.97
C GLY A 41 -0.57 -4.81 7.68
N ASP A 42 -1.69 -4.11 7.85
CA ASP A 42 -2.91 -4.66 8.45
C ASP A 42 -3.45 -5.88 7.68
N HIS A 43 -3.34 -5.84 6.35
CA HIS A 43 -3.83 -6.90 5.45
C HIS A 43 -2.93 -8.13 5.35
N CYS A 44 -1.62 -7.99 5.57
CA CYS A 44 -0.68 -9.09 5.35
C CYS A 44 0.07 -9.54 6.60
N SER A 45 -0.12 -8.86 7.74
CA SER A 45 0.58 -9.17 8.98
C SER A 45 -0.10 -10.33 9.72
N PRO A 46 0.62 -11.41 10.07
CA PRO A 46 0.10 -12.53 10.84
C PRO A 46 -0.22 -12.18 12.31
N ILE A 47 0.02 -10.95 12.73
CA ILE A 47 -0.27 -10.48 14.08
C ILE A 47 -1.32 -9.37 14.09
N SER A 48 -1.89 -8.99 12.94
CA SER A 48 -2.94 -7.96 12.94
C SER A 48 -4.28 -8.51 13.44
N ASP A 49 -4.97 -7.75 14.28
CA ASP A 49 -6.29 -8.08 14.82
C ASP A 49 -7.31 -8.37 13.70
N THR A 50 -7.30 -7.55 12.64
CA THR A 50 -8.20 -7.72 11.49
C THR A 50 -7.91 -9.00 10.72
N THR A 51 -6.63 -9.35 10.55
CA THR A 51 -6.20 -10.60 9.90
C THR A 51 -6.59 -11.82 10.74
N ILE A 52 -6.41 -11.75 12.07
CA ILE A 52 -6.83 -12.80 13.00
C ILE A 52 -8.34 -13.00 12.92
N LEU A 53 -9.12 -11.93 13.09
CA LEU A 53 -10.59 -11.99 13.06
C LEU A 53 -11.11 -12.45 11.69
N SER A 54 -10.50 -12.02 10.58
CA SER A 54 -10.87 -12.46 9.22
C SER A 54 -10.60 -13.95 8.99
N SER A 55 -9.48 -14.47 9.49
CA SER A 55 -9.15 -15.90 9.40
C SER A 55 -10.10 -16.78 10.21
N LEU A 56 -10.48 -16.32 11.41
CA LEU A 56 -11.47 -16.98 12.28
C LEU A 56 -12.86 -16.98 11.65
N ALA A 57 -13.32 -15.83 11.13
CA ALA A 57 -14.60 -15.71 10.45
C ALA A 57 -14.68 -16.60 9.20
N SER A 58 -13.54 -16.83 8.53
CA SER A 58 -13.44 -17.70 7.35
C SER A 58 -13.26 -19.19 7.71
N SER A 59 -13.23 -19.55 9.00
CA SER A 59 -12.99 -20.93 9.48
C SER A 59 -11.76 -21.61 8.87
N CYS A 60 -10.68 -20.83 8.63
CA CYS A 60 -9.46 -21.34 8.00
C CYS A 60 -8.24 -21.20 8.93
N PRO A 61 -7.22 -22.06 8.79
CA PRO A 61 -5.98 -21.91 9.55
C PRO A 61 -5.36 -20.54 9.31
N HIS A 62 -5.06 -19.82 10.39
CA HIS A 62 -4.57 -18.43 10.33
C HIS A 62 -3.35 -18.25 9.42
N ILE A 63 -2.36 -19.14 9.53
CA ILE A 63 -1.15 -19.05 8.71
C ILE A 63 -1.44 -19.29 7.21
N GLU A 64 -2.42 -20.13 6.87
CA GLU A 64 -2.82 -20.36 5.47
C GLU A 64 -3.60 -19.17 4.91
N HIS A 65 -4.42 -18.50 5.75
CA HIS A 65 -5.06 -17.24 5.39
C HIS A 65 -4.02 -16.18 4.98
N VAL A 66 -3.02 -15.96 5.84
CA VAL A 66 -1.94 -14.99 5.58
C VAL A 66 -1.11 -15.40 4.36
N ARG A 67 -0.73 -16.67 4.27
CA ARG A 67 0.10 -17.19 3.18
C ARG A 67 -0.57 -17.05 1.82
N THR A 68 -1.89 -17.20 1.76
CA THR A 68 -2.65 -17.02 0.52
C THR A 68 -2.86 -15.54 0.18
N GLN A 69 -2.95 -14.65 1.17
CA GLN A 69 -3.09 -13.21 0.96
C GLN A 69 -1.79 -12.52 0.54
N LEU A 70 -0.66 -12.92 1.11
CA LEU A 70 0.64 -12.25 0.93
C LEU A 70 1.04 -12.06 -0.55
N PRO A 71 0.89 -13.04 -1.46
CA PRO A 71 1.20 -12.84 -2.88
C PRO A 71 0.35 -11.75 -3.54
N TYR A 72 -0.94 -11.65 -3.22
CA TYR A 72 -1.83 -10.61 -3.75
C TYR A 72 -1.47 -9.24 -3.19
N ALA A 73 -1.27 -9.15 -1.86
CA ALA A 73 -0.89 -7.92 -1.19
C ALA A 73 0.44 -7.39 -1.76
N MET A 74 1.47 -8.25 -1.87
CA MET A 74 2.77 -7.88 -2.42
C MET A 74 2.69 -7.39 -3.86
N THR A 75 1.86 -8.03 -4.70
CA THR A 75 1.65 -7.61 -6.09
C THR A 75 1.04 -6.22 -6.15
N VAL A 76 -0.04 -5.97 -5.40
CA VAL A 76 -0.72 -4.67 -5.38
C VAL A 76 0.16 -3.58 -4.77
N GLY A 77 0.84 -3.88 -3.66
CA GLY A 77 1.76 -2.96 -2.98
C GLY A 77 2.93 -2.56 -3.88
N PHE A 78 3.51 -3.52 -4.61
CA PHE A 78 4.58 -3.25 -5.57
C PHE A 78 4.10 -2.36 -6.71
N VAL A 79 2.95 -2.66 -7.32
CA VAL A 79 2.39 -1.83 -8.40
C VAL A 79 2.06 -0.43 -7.90
N ALA A 80 1.44 -0.30 -6.73
CA ALA A 80 1.10 1.00 -6.14
C ALA A 80 2.36 1.86 -5.89
N MET A 81 3.45 1.25 -5.41
CA MET A 81 4.70 1.96 -5.18
C MET A 81 5.38 2.39 -6.49
N VAL A 82 5.55 1.45 -7.44
CA VAL A 82 6.36 1.65 -8.65
C VAL A 82 5.63 2.48 -9.71
N ILE A 83 4.32 2.30 -9.84
CA ILE A 83 3.50 2.99 -10.85
C ILE A 83 2.75 4.19 -10.26
N GLY A 84 2.37 4.14 -8.99
CA GLY A 84 1.63 5.22 -8.33
C GLY A 84 2.54 6.23 -7.64
N THR A 85 3.05 5.86 -6.46
CA THR A 85 3.71 6.81 -5.54
C THR A 85 5.00 7.38 -6.10
N LEU A 86 5.89 6.55 -6.68
CA LEU A 86 7.17 7.03 -7.21
C LEU A 86 6.97 7.99 -8.41
N PRO A 87 6.23 7.63 -9.48
CA PRO A 87 6.10 8.51 -10.63
C PRO A 87 5.28 9.78 -10.33
N SER A 88 4.29 9.68 -9.42
CA SER A 88 3.55 10.85 -8.92
C SER A 88 4.48 11.86 -8.23
N SER A 89 5.48 11.38 -7.49
CA SER A 89 6.48 12.23 -6.83
C SER A 89 7.39 12.98 -7.82
N PHE A 90 7.51 12.49 -9.07
CA PHE A 90 8.22 13.18 -10.16
C PHE A 90 7.31 14.13 -10.96
N GLY A 91 6.06 14.35 -10.52
CA GLY A 91 5.14 15.31 -11.13
C GLY A 91 4.25 14.74 -12.25
N ILE A 92 4.18 13.42 -12.42
CA ILE A 92 3.25 12.79 -13.36
C ILE A 92 1.82 12.87 -12.81
N ASN A 93 0.85 13.14 -13.67
CA ASN A 93 -0.56 13.28 -13.27
C ASN A 93 -1.09 11.98 -12.60
N PRO A 94 -1.56 12.04 -11.33
CA PRO A 94 -2.02 10.86 -10.60
C PRO A 94 -3.18 10.10 -11.24
N VAL A 95 -4.09 10.80 -11.94
CA VAL A 95 -5.25 10.16 -12.59
C VAL A 95 -4.78 9.21 -13.69
N PHE A 96 -3.78 9.63 -14.46
CA PHE A 96 -3.18 8.80 -15.49
C PHE A 96 -2.49 7.57 -14.91
N LEU A 97 -1.76 7.75 -13.81
CA LEU A 97 -1.09 6.65 -13.09
C LEU A 97 -2.11 5.65 -12.50
N PHE A 98 -3.25 6.11 -12.00
CA PHE A 98 -4.32 5.23 -11.54
C PHE A 98 -4.89 4.37 -12.66
N ILE A 99 -5.17 4.96 -13.83
CA ILE A 99 -5.67 4.23 -15.01
C ILE A 99 -4.65 3.15 -15.43
N ILE A 100 -3.37 3.51 -15.51
CA ILE A 100 -2.30 2.55 -15.83
C ILE A 100 -2.19 1.46 -14.76
N GLY A 101 -2.26 1.82 -13.48
CA GLY A 101 -2.19 0.87 -12.37
C GLY A 101 -3.31 -0.16 -12.42
N ILE A 102 -4.55 0.28 -12.66
CA ILE A 102 -5.71 -0.61 -12.82
C ILE A 102 -5.51 -1.55 -14.01
N LEU A 103 -5.11 -0.99 -15.17
CA LEU A 103 -4.86 -1.78 -16.38
C LEU A 103 -3.75 -2.82 -16.14
N LEU A 104 -2.67 -2.43 -15.46
CA LEU A 104 -1.55 -3.33 -15.17
C LEU A 104 -1.97 -4.45 -14.22
N LEU A 105 -2.71 -4.15 -13.15
CA LEU A 105 -3.24 -5.16 -12.24
C LEU A 105 -4.19 -6.12 -12.96
N TYR A 106 -5.07 -5.60 -13.82
CA TYR A 106 -5.93 -6.42 -14.66
C TYR A 106 -5.12 -7.38 -15.54
N LEU A 107 -4.08 -6.89 -16.21
CA LEU A 107 -3.21 -7.72 -17.05
C LEU A 107 -2.42 -8.75 -16.24
N ILE A 108 -1.96 -8.41 -15.03
CA ILE A 108 -1.30 -9.35 -14.14
C ILE A 108 -2.25 -10.48 -13.76
N ILE A 109 -3.48 -10.16 -13.37
CA ILE A 109 -4.51 -11.16 -13.04
C ILE A 109 -4.82 -12.04 -14.25
N GLN A 110 -4.95 -11.48 -15.45
CA GLN A 110 -5.23 -12.27 -16.66
C GLN A 110 -4.09 -13.24 -17.02
N LYS A 111 -2.82 -12.84 -16.82
CA LYS A 111 -1.67 -13.66 -17.19
C LYS A 111 -1.26 -14.67 -16.12
N PHE A 112 -1.36 -14.31 -14.83
CA PHE A 112 -0.85 -15.11 -13.71
C PHE A 112 -1.95 -15.64 -12.81
N GLY A 113 -3.16 -15.10 -12.90
CA GLY A 113 -4.32 -15.58 -12.15
C GLY A 113 -4.67 -17.00 -12.55
N LYS A 114 -4.84 -17.87 -11.56
CA LYS A 114 -5.33 -19.23 -11.77
C LYS A 114 -6.83 -19.25 -11.52
N PRO A 115 -7.62 -19.98 -12.32
CA PRO A 115 -9.03 -20.18 -12.02
C PRO A 115 -9.15 -20.82 -10.63
N SER A 116 -10.03 -20.28 -9.79
CA SER A 116 -10.37 -20.92 -8.53
C SER A 116 -11.04 -22.25 -8.85
N ARG A 117 -10.40 -23.36 -8.45
CA ARG A 117 -11.03 -24.68 -8.54
C ARG A 117 -12.16 -24.69 -7.51
N ILE A 118 -13.36 -24.32 -7.93
CA ILE A 118 -14.57 -24.49 -7.14
C ILE A 118 -14.70 -26.00 -6.98
N LEU A 119 -14.43 -26.50 -5.77
CA LEU A 119 -14.73 -27.87 -5.38
C LEU A 119 -16.26 -27.94 -5.24
N THR A 120 -16.95 -28.17 -6.36
CA THR A 120 -18.28 -28.78 -6.36
C THR A 120 -18.14 -30.28 -6.14
#